data_AF-A0A815QQE6-F1
#
_entry.id   AF-A0A815QQE6-F1
#
_cell.length_a   1.000
_cell.length_b   1.000
_cell.length_c   1.000
_cell.angle_alpha   90.00
_cell.angle_beta   90.00
_cell.angle_gamma   90.00
#
_symmetry.space_group_name_H-M   'P 1'
#
loop_
_entity.id
_entity.type
_entity.pdbx_description
1 polymer ?
#
loop_
_entity_poly.entity_id
_entity_poly.type
_entity_poly.pdbx_seq_one_letter_code
_entity_poly.pdbx_strand_id
1 'polypeptide(L)' 'MPDKGFKNDMKTLPIICSFCPWNGLFKDYEEHLKVKHPNPICEFCGERFNSTTRLDEHKQKECTKITVLCPLKEFGCSEP' A
#
# COMPACT_ATOMS: atom_id res chain seq x y z
N MET A 1 -26.04 -4.61 -28.67
CA MET A 1 -24.73 -3.95 -28.91
C MET A 1 -24.17 -3.57 -27.56
N PRO A 2 -22.88 -3.75 -27.23
CA PRO A 2 -22.44 -3.63 -25.85
C PRO A 2 -22.31 -2.15 -25.45
N ASP A 3 -23.10 -1.77 -24.46
CA ASP A 3 -23.15 -0.48 -23.77
C ASP A 3 -21.78 -0.10 -23.16
N LYS A 4 -20.87 0.41 -23.99
CA LYS A 4 -19.55 0.90 -23.56
C LYS A 4 -19.59 2.26 -22.83
N GLY A 5 -20.77 2.88 -22.70
CA GLY A 5 -20.94 4.21 -22.09
C GLY A 5 -20.90 4.21 -20.55
N PHE A 6 -21.33 3.14 -19.89
CA PHE A 6 -21.56 3.15 -18.44
C PHE A 6 -20.26 3.29 -17.59
N LYS A 7 -19.12 2.84 -18.13
CA LYS A 7 -17.85 2.83 -17.40
C LYS A 7 -17.16 4.20 -17.36
N ASN A 8 -17.51 5.09 -18.29
CA ASN A 8 -16.85 6.38 -18.43
C ASN A 8 -17.45 7.44 -17.49
N ASP A 9 -18.73 7.29 -17.14
CA ASP A 9 -19.47 8.21 -16.28
C ASP A 9 -18.99 8.14 -14.81
N MET A 10 -18.65 6.93 -14.34
CA MET A 10 -18.16 6.70 -12.98
C MET A 10 -16.88 7.49 -12.65
N LYS A 11 -16.02 7.71 -13.65
CA LYS A 11 -14.74 8.42 -13.47
C LYS A 11 -14.90 9.94 -13.28
N THR A 12 -16.02 10.49 -13.73
CA THR A 12 -16.37 11.92 -13.60
C THR A 12 -17.26 12.21 -12.41
N LEU A 13 -17.57 11.20 -11.59
CA LEU A 13 -18.34 11.42 -10.38
C LEU A 13 -17.52 12.20 -9.35
N PRO A 14 -18.10 13.26 -8.75
CA PRO A 14 -17.46 13.96 -7.65
C PRO A 14 -17.41 13.06 -6.41
N ILE A 15 -16.28 13.06 -5.71
CA ILE A 15 -16.02 12.29 -4.49
C ILE A 15 -15.31 13.17 -3.46
N ILE A 16 -15.61 12.92 -2.20
CA ILE A 16 -15.00 13.58 -1.05
C ILE A 16 -14.16 12.54 -0.30
N CYS A 17 -12.95 12.91 0.10
CA CYS A 17 -12.10 12.03 0.88
C CYS A 17 -12.62 11.90 2.32
N SER A 18 -12.70 10.68 2.84
CA SER A 18 -13.14 10.45 4.23
C SER A 18 -12.07 10.79 5.28
N PHE A 19 -10.82 10.99 4.87
CA PHE A 19 -9.68 11.22 5.76
C PHE A 19 -9.23 12.68 5.82
N CYS A 20 -9.70 13.54 4.90
CA CYS A 20 -9.32 14.95 4.83
C CYS A 20 -10.38 15.77 4.04
N PRO A 21 -10.38 17.11 4.12
CA PRO A 21 -11.38 17.95 3.45
C PRO A 21 -11.22 18.05 1.91
N TRP A 22 -10.45 17.16 1.29
CA TRP A 22 -10.25 17.14 -0.16
C TRP A 22 -11.50 16.63 -0.88
N ASN A 23 -11.86 17.29 -1.98
CA ASN A 23 -12.88 16.85 -2.92
C ASN A 23 -12.35 16.94 -4.35
N GLY A 24 -12.81 16.05 -5.22
CA GLY A 24 -12.37 15.98 -6.61
C GLY A 24 -13.18 14.96 -7.39
N LEU A 25 -12.64 14.45 -8.50
CA LEU A 25 -13.29 13.41 -9.29
C LEU A 25 -12.80 12.02 -8.87
N PHE A 26 -13.63 11.00 -9.07
CA PHE A 26 -13.27 9.61 -8.77
C PHE A 26 -11.98 9.17 -9.45
N LYS A 27 -11.72 9.62 -10.68
CA LYS A 27 -10.47 9.33 -11.40
C LYS A 27 -9.22 9.86 -10.69
N ASP A 28 -9.34 10.98 -9.99
CA ASP A 28 -8.24 11.65 -9.29
C ASP A 28 -8.13 11.15 -7.84
N TYR A 29 -9.17 10.50 -7.32
CA TYR A 29 -9.22 9.99 -5.95
C TYR A 29 -8.16 8.91 -5.68
N GLU A 30 -7.90 8.01 -6.64
CA GLU A 30 -6.83 7.00 -6.49
C GLU A 30 -5.44 7.66 -6.36
N GLU A 31 -5.16 8.70 -7.14
CA GLU A 31 -3.90 9.45 -7.05
C GLU A 31 -3.83 10.23 -5.73
N HIS A 32 -4.93 10.90 -5.36
CA HIS A 32 -5.06 11.60 -4.09
C HIS A 32 -4.74 10.66 -2.91
N LEU A 33 -5.33 9.46 -2.88
CA LEU A 33 -5.04 8.47 -1.84
C LEU A 33 -3.55 8.10 -1.84
N LYS A 34 -2.93 7.83 -3.00
CA LYS A 34 -1.50 7.50 -3.05
C LYS A 34 -0.60 8.60 -2.50
N VAL A 35 -0.91 9.86 -2.78
CA VAL A 35 -0.06 11.01 -2.42
C VAL A 35 -0.35 11.50 -0.99
N LYS A 36 -1.62 11.57 -0.59
CA LYS A 36 -2.04 12.18 0.69
C LYS A 36 -2.33 11.16 1.78
N HIS A 37 -2.79 9.96 1.41
CA HIS A 37 -3.13 8.88 2.33
C HIS A 37 -2.46 7.58 1.89
N PRO A 38 -1.13 7.56 1.78
CA PRO A 38 -0.44 6.34 1.40
C PRO A 38 -0.86 5.26 2.39
N ASN A 39 -1.30 4.12 1.86
CA ASN A 39 -1.64 2.93 2.63
C ASN A 39 -0.52 1.90 2.43
N PRO A 40 0.67 2.14 3.02
CA PRO A 40 1.81 1.25 2.87
C PRO A 40 1.47 -0.13 3.39
N ILE A 41 1.83 -1.14 2.59
CA ILE A 41 1.69 -2.54 2.94
C ILE A 41 3.08 -3.09 3.19
N CYS A 42 3.22 -3.86 4.25
CA CYS A 42 4.46 -4.59 4.47
C CYS A 42 4.53 -5.77 3.50
N GLU A 43 5.53 -5.76 2.62
CA GLU A 43 5.79 -6.83 1.65
C GLU A 43 6.17 -8.17 2.30
N PHE A 44 6.64 -8.14 3.55
CA PHE A 44 7.07 -9.34 4.28
C PHE A 44 5.91 -10.04 4.97
N CYS A 45 5.04 -9.30 5.65
CA CYS A 45 3.92 -9.88 6.40
C CYS A 45 2.55 -9.72 5.74
N GLY A 46 2.41 -8.78 4.80
CA GLY A 46 1.14 -8.41 4.16
C GLY A 46 0.28 -7.44 4.98
N GLU A 47 0.80 -6.91 6.09
CA GLU A 47 0.03 -6.05 7.00
C GLU A 47 -0.09 -4.62 6.46
N ARG A 48 -1.28 -4.02 6.63
CA ARG A 48 -1.63 -2.70 6.08
C ARG A 48 -1.48 -1.63 7.15
N PHE A 49 -0.74 -0.58 6.81
CA PHE A 49 -0.49 0.54 7.70
C PHE A 49 -1.07 1.82 7.11
N ASN A 50 -1.55 2.69 8.00
CA ASN A 50 -2.09 3.99 7.66
C ASN A 50 -1.02 5.08 7.48
N SER A 51 0.27 4.75 7.63
CA SER A 51 1.37 5.71 7.55
C SER A 51 2.70 5.03 7.25
N THR A 52 3.54 5.69 6.46
CA THR A 52 4.87 5.17 6.08
C THR A 52 5.79 5.05 7.29
N THR A 53 5.73 5.97 8.25
CA THR A 53 6.50 5.89 9.49
C THR A 53 6.16 4.65 10.32
N ARG A 54 4.87 4.27 10.38
CA ARG A 54 4.43 3.05 11.06
C ARG A 54 4.87 1.80 10.32
N LEU A 55 4.81 1.80 8.99
CA LEU A 55 5.37 0.71 8.20
C LEU A 55 6.87 0.57 8.46
N ASP A 56 7.61 1.68 8.48
CA ASP A 56 9.06 1.69 8.67
C ASP A 56 9.46 1.17 10.05
N GLU A 57 8.80 1.66 11.11
CA GLU A 57 8.97 1.13 12.47
C GLU A 57 8.59 -0.35 12.55
N HIS A 58 7.48 -0.74 11.92
CA HIS A 58 7.07 -2.13 11.84
C HIS A 58 8.14 -2.98 11.15
N LYS A 59 8.68 -2.55 10.00
CA LYS A 59 9.78 -3.23 9.30
C LYS A 59 11.03 -3.30 10.17
N GLN A 60 11.31 -2.29 10.98
CA GLN A 60 12.52 -2.30 11.80
C GLN A 60 12.41 -3.19 13.04
N LYS A 61 11.24 -3.24 13.69
CA LYS A 61 11.10 -3.80 15.06
C LYS A 61 10.05 -4.89 15.20
N GLU A 62 8.95 -4.80 14.47
CA GLU A 62 7.72 -5.55 14.78
C GLU A 62 7.38 -6.61 13.73
N CYS A 63 8.03 -6.57 12.56
CA CYS A 63 7.73 -7.51 11.51
C CYS A 63 8.38 -8.85 11.81
N THR A 64 7.67 -9.71 12.53
CA THR A 64 8.08 -11.10 12.84
C THR A 64 8.29 -11.95 11.57
N LYS A 65 7.73 -11.50 10.44
CA LYS A 65 7.89 -12.09 9.10
C LYS A 65 9.01 -11.46 8.27
N ILE A 66 9.67 -10.42 8.76
CA ILE A 66 11.07 -10.15 8.35
C ILE A 66 11.88 -11.28 8.97
N THR A 67 11.74 -12.44 8.35
CA THR A 67 12.84 -13.37 8.31
C THR A 67 13.90 -12.60 7.56
N VAL A 68 14.95 -12.20 8.27
CA VAL A 68 16.22 -11.95 7.63
C VAL A 68 16.55 -13.28 6.97
N LEU A 69 16.06 -13.48 5.74
CA LEU A 69 16.61 -14.47 4.84
C LEU A 69 18.01 -13.96 4.64
N CYS A 70 18.94 -14.38 5.51
CA CYS A 70 20.35 -14.25 5.27
C CYS A 70 20.54 -14.68 3.81
N PRO A 71 20.99 -13.80 2.91
CA PRO A 71 21.31 -14.19 1.54
C PRO A 71 22.48 -15.19 1.47
N LEU A 72 22.98 -15.65 2.63
CA LEU A 72 24.09 -16.58 2.80
C LEU A 72 23.65 -18.01 3.15
N LYS A 73 22.49 -18.48 2.66
CA LYS A 73 22.21 -19.93 2.65
C LYS A 73 23.08 -20.73 1.65
N GLU A 74 24.08 -20.10 1.05
CA GLU A 74 25.05 -20.71 0.12
C GLU A 74 26.46 -20.87 0.74
N PHE A 75 26.73 -20.31 1.92
CA PHE A 75 28.02 -20.49 2.61
C PHE A 75 27.80 -21.31 3.89
N GLY A 76 28.11 -22.60 3.80
CA GLY A 76 27.96 -23.57 4.87
C GLY A 76 28.60 -23.11 6.18
N CYS A 77 27.77 -22.84 7.18
CA CYS A 77 28.22 -22.89 8.57
C CYS A 77 28.34 -24.37 8.96
N SER A 78 29.58 -24.86 9.05
CA SER A 78 29.87 -26.06 9.85
C SER A 78 29.62 -25.71 11.32
N GLU A 79 28.65 -26.38 11.92
CA GLU A 79 28.55 -26.47 13.38
C GLU A 79 29.65 -27.41 13.93
N PRO A 80 30.18 -27.15 15.14
CA PRO A 80 31.34 -27.83 15.72
C PRO A 80 31.11 -29.28 16.17
#